data_AF-A0A943LD84-F1
#
_entry.id   AF-A0A943LD84-F1
#
_cell.length_a   1.000
_cell.length_b   1.000
_cell.length_c   1.000
_cell.angle_alpha   90.00
_cell.angle_beta   90.00
_cell.angle_gamma   90.00
#
_symmetry.space_group_name_H-M   'P 1'
#
loop_
_entity.id
_entity.type
_entity.pdbx_description
1 polymer ?
#
loop_
_entity_poly.entity_id
_entity_poly.type
_entity_poly.pdbx_seq_one_letter_code
_entity_poly.pdbx_strand_id
1 'polypeptide(L)'
;MKSENKEKAQRSIQGWIVYLLEDGSIKWRSCLTAYKNWIEQISNSFDYEFTNGYVEGMNNKIKVLKRITFGMKNFKRFRNRILALE
;
A
#
# COMPACT_ATOMS: atom_id res chain seq x y z
N MET A 1 10.17 10.20 -1.17
CA MET A 1 10.17 10.34 0.30
C MET A 1 11.24 9.42 0.85
N LYS A 2 12.47 9.93 0.98
CA LYS A 2 13.58 9.20 1.59
C LYS A 2 13.74 9.75 3.00
N SER A 3 13.68 8.90 4.00
CA SER A 3 13.97 9.23 5.39
C SER A 3 15.01 8.25 5.89
N GLU A 4 15.91 8.70 6.76
CA GLU A 4 17.00 7.90 7.28
C GLU A 4 16.53 6.87 8.31
N ASN A 5 15.45 7.17 9.04
CA ASN A 5 14.89 6.29 10.06
C ASN A 5 13.40 6.60 10.29
N LYS A 6 12.76 5.72 11.06
CA LYS A 6 11.36 5.80 11.49
C LYS A 6 11.01 7.13 12.15
N GLU A 7 11.82 7.60 13.10
CA GLU A 7 11.52 8.81 13.87
C GLU A 7 11.43 10.05 12.96
N LYS A 8 12.41 10.23 12.07
CA LYS A 8 12.40 11.31 11.09
C LYS A 8 11.22 11.19 10.14
N ALA A 9 10.91 9.98 9.68
CA ALA A 9 9.78 9.74 8.77
C ALA A 9 8.45 10.10 9.43
N GLN A 10 8.25 9.67 10.68
CA GLN A 10 7.05 9.93 11.46
C GLN A 10 6.84 11.42 11.69
N ARG A 11 7.88 12.17 12.05
CA ARG A 11 7.81 13.64 12.20
C ARG A 11 7.44 14.32 10.88
N SER A 12 8.04 13.90 9.76
CA SER A 12 7.71 14.46 8.44
C SER A 12 6.26 14.16 8.04
N ILE A 13 5.78 12.94 8.28
CA ILE A 13 4.38 12.54 8.02
C ILE A 13 3.42 13.36 8.88
N GLN A 14 3.72 13.55 10.17
CA GLN A 14 2.90 14.36 11.08
C GLN A 14 2.83 15.82 10.63
N GLY A 15 3.95 16.43 10.26
CA GLY A 15 3.97 17.79 9.73
C GLY A 15 3.12 17.92 8.45
N TRP A 16 3.20 16.94 7.56
CA TRP A 16 2.37 16.90 6.35
C TRP A 16 0.88 16.72 6.66
N ILE A 17 0.52 15.90 7.65
CA ILE A 17 -0.86 15.74 8.11
C ILE A 17 -1.41 17.06 8.65
N VAL A 18 -0.64 17.80 9.46
CA VAL A 18 -1.06 19.11 10.00
C VAL A 18 -1.32 20.10 8.87
N TYR A 19 -0.40 20.21 7.91
CA TYR A 19 -0.57 21.06 6.72
C TYR A 19 -1.86 20.73 5.95
N LEU A 20 -2.17 19.45 5.76
CA LEU A 20 -3.38 19.03 5.05
C LEU A 20 -4.67 19.25 5.87
N LEU A 21 -4.59 19.22 7.20
CA LEU A 21 -5.71 19.57 8.06
C LEU A 21 -6.01 21.07 7.99
N GLU A 22 -4.98 21.91 7.89
CA GLU A 22 -5.11 23.37 7.70
C GLU A 22 -5.71 23.73 6.34
N ASP A 23 -5.38 22.99 5.26
CA ASP A 23 -6.01 23.15 3.94
C ASP A 23 -7.54 22.91 3.99
N GLY A 24 -8.03 22.11 4.95
CA GLY A 24 -9.46 21.93 5.20
C GLY A 24 -10.25 21.22 4.09
N SER A 25 -9.59 20.79 3.01
CA SER A 25 -10.26 20.21 1.85
C SER A 25 -10.78 18.79 2.12
N ILE A 26 -12.05 18.55 1.78
CA ILE A 26 -12.71 17.26 1.98
C ILE A 26 -12.01 16.11 1.25
N LYS A 27 -11.29 16.41 0.15
CA LYS A 27 -10.55 15.44 -0.66
C LYS A 27 -9.49 14.68 0.15
N TRP A 28 -9.01 15.26 1.25
CA TRP A 28 -7.98 14.64 2.09
C TRP A 28 -8.51 13.72 3.19
N ARG A 29 -9.82 13.75 3.51
CA ARG A 29 -10.38 13.01 4.66
C ARG A 29 -9.98 11.53 4.67
N SER A 30 -10.15 10.85 3.54
CA SER A 30 -9.83 9.42 3.43
C SER A 30 -8.32 9.16 3.57
N CYS A 31 -7.50 10.01 2.97
CA CYS A 31 -6.04 9.93 3.07
C CYS A 31 -5.57 10.13 4.52
N LEU A 32 -6.02 11.22 5.16
CA LEU A 32 -5.70 11.55 6.55
C LEU A 32 -6.13 10.45 7.52
N THR A 33 -7.31 9.86 7.31
CA THR A 33 -7.79 8.73 8.11
C THR A 33 -6.87 7.52 7.99
N ALA A 34 -6.45 7.18 6.76
CA ALA A 34 -5.52 6.07 6.53
C ALA A 34 -4.17 6.33 7.21
N TYR A 35 -3.58 7.50 7.00
CA TYR A 35 -2.30 7.84 7.62
C TYR A 35 -2.39 7.83 9.15
N LYS A 36 -3.47 8.36 9.74
CA LYS A 36 -3.67 8.33 11.20
C LYS A 36 -3.74 6.89 11.74
N ASN A 37 -4.42 5.99 11.03
CA ASN A 37 -4.59 4.60 11.47
C ASN A 37 -3.33 3.75 11.32
N TRP A 38 -2.48 4.06 10.33
CA TRP A 38 -1.36 3.20 9.92
C TRP A 38 0.02 3.85 10.05
N ILE A 39 0.13 5.02 10.71
CA ILE A 39 1.38 5.79 10.79
C ILE A 39 2.54 4.98 11.37
N GLU A 40 2.27 4.12 12.34
CA GLU A 40 3.27 3.30 12.99
C GLU A 40 3.89 2.29 12.02
N GLN A 41 3.05 1.56 11.30
CA GLN A 41 3.49 0.55 10.32
C GLN A 41 4.18 1.22 9.11
N ILE A 42 3.66 2.37 8.66
CA ILE A 42 4.28 3.15 7.59
C ILE A 42 5.64 3.67 8.03
N SER A 43 5.80 4.10 9.28
CA SER A 43 7.08 4.63 9.76
C SER A 43 8.09 3.50 10.01
N ASN A 44 7.62 2.33 10.45
CA ASN A 44 8.47 1.14 10.63
C ASN A 44 9.16 0.71 9.33
N SER A 45 8.53 0.89 8.15
CA SER A 45 9.15 0.50 6.88
C SER A 45 10.40 1.32 6.51
N PHE A 46 10.71 2.40 7.25
CA PHE A 46 11.95 3.15 7.08
C PHE A 46 13.12 2.57 7.87
N ASP A 47 12.86 1.73 8.88
CA ASP A 47 13.91 1.04 9.65
C ASP A 47 14.22 -0.36 9.10
N TYR A 48 13.26 -0.98 8.40
CA TYR A 48 13.41 -2.32 7.84
C TYR A 48 13.52 -2.30 6.32
N GLU A 49 14.38 -3.14 5.76
CA GLU A 49 14.58 -3.26 4.29
C GLU A 49 13.45 -4.04 3.57
N PHE A 50 12.31 -4.24 4.22
CA PHE A 50 11.17 -4.92 3.60
C PHE A 50 10.51 -4.02 2.57
N THR A 51 10.53 -4.45 1.31
CA THR A 51 9.84 -3.76 0.23
C THR A 51 8.51 -4.44 -0.08
N ASN A 52 7.50 -3.65 -0.46
CA ASN A 52 6.26 -4.18 -1.01
C ASN A 52 6.43 -4.74 -2.43
N GLY A 53 7.64 -4.71 -3.01
CA GLY A 53 7.89 -5.08 -4.41
C GLY A 53 7.49 -6.51 -4.76
N TYR A 54 7.73 -7.48 -3.86
CA TYR A 54 7.28 -8.86 -4.07
C TYR A 54 5.75 -8.95 -4.12
N VAL A 55 5.07 -8.32 -3.16
CA VAL A 55 3.60 -8.30 -3.08
C VAL A 55 2.99 -7.57 -4.29
N GLU A 56 3.58 -6.45 -4.70
CA GLU A 56 3.20 -5.72 -5.91
C GLU A 56 3.38 -6.56 -7.18
N GLY A 57 4.49 -7.28 -7.29
CA GLY A 57 4.77 -8.22 -8.37
C GLY A 57 3.70 -9.30 -8.46
N MET A 58 3.38 -9.93 -7.34
CA MET A 58 2.29 -10.93 -7.27
C MET A 58 0.94 -10.34 -7.65
N ASN A 59 0.60 -9.16 -7.13
CA ASN A 59 -0.64 -8.46 -7.49
C ASN A 59 -0.71 -8.16 -8.98
N ASN A 60 0.41 -7.79 -9.62
CA ASN A 60 0.48 -7.56 -11.05
C ASN A 60 0.32 -8.85 -11.86
N LYS A 61 0.98 -9.95 -11.47
CA LYS A 61 0.77 -11.28 -12.10
C LYS A 61 -0.71 -11.68 -12.02
N ILE A 62 -1.36 -11.50 -10.86
CA ILE A 62 -2.79 -11.78 -10.68
C ILE A 62 -3.66 -10.88 -11.57
N LYS A 63 -3.36 -9.57 -11.67
CA LYS A 63 -4.08 -8.65 -12.56
C LYS A 63 -3.92 -9.03 -14.04
N VAL A 64 -2.73 -9.48 -14.46
CA VAL A 64 -2.49 -10.01 -15.82
C VAL A 64 -3.34 -11.26 -16.03
N LEU A 65 -3.31 -12.22 -15.10
CA LEU A 65 -4.11 -13.43 -15.16
C LEU A 65 -5.61 -13.13 -15.29
N LYS A 66 -6.13 -12.17 -14.52
CA LYS A 66 -7.52 -11.71 -14.63
C LYS A 66 -7.84 -11.13 -16.01
N ARG A 67 -6.92 -10.37 -16.63
CA ARG A 67 -7.10 -9.76 -17.96
C ARG A 67 -7.14 -10.79 -19.09
N ILE A 68 -6.24 -11.78 -19.07
CA ILE A 68 -6.11 -12.76 -20.18
C ILE A 68 -7.17 -13.87 -20.15
N THR A 69 -7.88 -14.05 -19.03
CA THR A 69 -8.80 -15.17 -18.84
C THR A 69 -10.27 -14.84 -19.14
N PHE A 70 -10.57 -13.58 -19.52
CA PHE A 70 -11.91 -13.13 -19.95
C PHE A 70 -13.07 -13.60 -19.04
N GLY A 71 -12.82 -13.67 -17.73
CA GLY A 71 -13.80 -14.12 -16.73
C GLY A 71 -13.67 -15.59 -16.36
N MET A 72 -13.01 -15.87 -15.22
CA MET A 72 -13.06 -17.18 -14.58
C MET A 72 -14.30 -17.30 -13.71
N LYS A 73 -15.29 -18.09 -14.15
CA LYS A 73 -16.52 -18.36 -13.40
C LYS A 73 -16.31 -19.20 -12.14
N ASN A 74 -15.22 -19.95 -12.07
CA ASN A 74 -14.92 -20.86 -10.96
C ASN A 74 -13.76 -20.32 -10.11
N PHE A 75 -14.08 -19.87 -8.90
CA PHE A 75 -13.09 -19.32 -7.97
C PHE A 75 -12.01 -20.35 -7.56
N LYS A 76 -12.37 -21.63 -7.41
CA LYS A 76 -11.38 -22.69 -7.08
C LYS A 76 -10.32 -22.81 -8.16
N ARG A 77 -10.73 -22.79 -9.44
CA ARG A 77 -9.79 -22.80 -10.57
C ARG A 77 -8.94 -21.53 -10.61
N PHE A 78 -9.52 -20.38 -10.31
CA PHE A 78 -8.77 -19.13 -10.23
C PHE A 78 -7.70 -19.16 -9.13
N ARG A 79 -8.09 -19.57 -7.91
CA ARG A 79 -7.16 -19.73 -6.77
C ARG A 79 -6.03 -20.67 -7.10
N ASN A 80 -6.31 -21.84 -7.69
CA ASN A 80 -5.28 -22.80 -8.08
C ASN A 80 -4.29 -22.19 -9.08
N ARG A 81 -4.76 -21.39 -10.03
CA ARG A 81 -3.86 -20.68 -10.95
C ARG A 81 -3.03 -19.61 -10.25
N ILE A 82 -3.59 -18.88 -9.29
CA ILE A 82 -2.82 -17.91 -8.49
C ILE A 82 -1.71 -18.61 -7.71
N LEU A 83 -2.02 -19.74 -7.06
CA LEU A 83 -1.05 -20.51 -6.28
C LEU A 83 0.03 -21.15 -7.15
N ALA A 84 -0.24 -21.38 -8.43
CA ALA A 84 0.72 -21.88 -9.41
C ALA A 84 1.52 -20.75 -10.10
N LEU A 85 1.30 -19.47 -9.76
CA LEU A 85 2.13 -18.35 -10.23
C LEU A 85 3.40 -18.26 -9.39
N GLU A 86 4.28 -19.24 -9.52
CA GLU A 86 5.67 -19.15 -9.06
C GLU A 86 6.54 -18.75 -10.26
#